data_AF-S2YE52-F1
#
_entry.id   AF-S2YE52-F1
#
_cell.length_a   1.000
_cell.length_b   1.000
_cell.length_c   1.000
_cell.angle_alpha   90.00
_cell.angle_beta   90.00
_cell.angle_gamma   90.00
#
_symmetry.space_group_name_H-M   'P 1'
#
loop_
_entity.id
_entity.type
_entity.pdbx_description
1 polymer ?
#
loop_
_entity_poly.entity_id
_entity_poly.type
_entity_poly.pdbx_seq_one_letter_code
_entity_poly.pdbx_strand_id
1 'polypeptide(L)' 'MRKFKIFINPIKEEAWINAQLEKGYQLIAHSSWGICTFRKTEKKYVTRIDYRSLNKKQYDEYIALH' A
#
# COMPACT_ATOMS: atom_id res chain seq x y z
N MET A 1 -0.23 0.96 14.96
CA MET A 1 -1.31 -0.04 14.98
C MET A 1 -1.21 -0.88 13.72
N ARG A 2 -1.16 -2.21 13.85
CA ARG A 2 -1.27 -3.13 12.71
C ARG A 2 -2.74 -3.31 12.36
N LYS A 3 -3.09 -3.18 11.08
CA LYS A 3 -4.42 -3.48 10.57
C LYS A 3 -4.28 -4.48 9.43
N PHE A 4 -5.04 -5.56 9.51
CA PHE A 4 -5.02 -6.61 8.50
C PHE A 4 -6.34 -6.61 7.74
N LYS A 5 -6.26 -6.61 6.41
CA LYS A 5 -7.42 -6.83 5.54
C LYS A 5 -6.94 -7.39 4.21
N ILE A 6 -7.52 -8.49 3.78
CA ILE A 6 -7.21 -9.13 2.49
C ILE A 6 -8.04 -8.47 1.40
N PHE A 7 -7.40 -8.14 0.28
CA PHE A 7 -8.06 -7.62 -0.91
C PHE A 7 -7.67 -8.46 -2.14
N ILE A 8 -8.66 -8.72 -3.00
CA ILE A 8 -8.44 -9.35 -4.33
C ILE A 8 -8.28 -8.28 -5.41
N ASN A 9 -8.79 -7.06 -5.16
CA ASN A 9 -8.78 -5.95 -6.10
C ASN A 9 -7.89 -4.82 -5.56
N PRO A 10 -6.80 -4.44 -6.25
CA PRO A 10 -5.85 -3.41 -5.80
C PRO A 10 -6.50 -2.02 -5.69
N ILE A 11 -7.54 -1.72 -6.49
CA ILE A 11 -8.29 -0.45 -6.40
C ILE A 11 -9.05 -0.38 -5.07
N LYS A 12 -9.65 -1.49 -4.64
CA LYS A 12 -10.36 -1.55 -3.34
C LYS A 12 -9.38 -1.46 -2.17
N GLU A 13 -8.18 -2.01 -2.33
CA GLU A 13 -7.12 -1.90 -1.34
C GLU A 13 -6.65 -0.45 -1.19
N GLU A 14 -6.33 0.22 -2.30
CA GLU A 14 -5.90 1.63 -2.32
C GLU A 14 -6.95 2.53 -1.65
N ALA A 15 -8.22 2.39 -2.04
CA ALA A 15 -9.32 3.15 -1.46
C ALA A 15 -9.45 2.92 0.06
N TRP A 16 -9.26 1.68 0.52
CA TRP A 16 -9.31 1.37 1.95
C TRP A 16 -8.12 1.94 2.72
N ILE A 17 -6.92 1.90 2.16
CA ILE A 17 -5.72 2.51 2.74
C ILE A 17 -5.94 4.02 2.87
N ASN A 18 -6.38 4.69 1.80
CA ASN A 18 -6.63 6.13 1.81
C ASN A 18 -7.72 6.52 2.82
N ALA A 19 -8.76 5.71 2.99
CA ALA A 19 -9.76 5.90 4.05
C ALA A 19 -9.19 5.76 5.48
N GLN A 20 -8.06 5.06 5.67
CA GLN A 20 -7.33 5.11 6.95
C GLN A 20 -6.50 6.39 7.05
N LEU A 21 -5.91 6.86 5.95
CA LEU A 21 -5.09 8.08 5.95
C LEU A 21 -5.92 9.31 6.33
N GLU A 22 -7.15 9.42 5.81
CA GLU A 22 -8.09 10.49 6.18
C GLU A 22 -8.44 10.51 7.67
N LYS A 23 -8.31 9.37 8.37
CA LYS A 23 -8.55 9.26 9.83
C LYS A 23 -7.32 9.64 10.66
N GLY A 24 -6.30 10.25 10.06
CA GLY A 24 -5.06 10.67 10.74
C GLY A 24 -4.08 9.52 10.94
N TYR A 25 -4.02 8.59 9.99
CA TYR A 25 -3.05 7.49 10.00
C TYR A 25 -2.08 7.62 8.82
N GLN A 26 -0.86 7.12 8.98
CA GLN A 26 0.15 7.01 7.95
C GLN A 26 0.47 5.52 7.76
N LEU A 27 0.47 5.05 6.51
CA LEU A 27 0.99 3.72 6.17
C LEU A 27 2.52 3.72 6.31
N ILE A 28 3.05 2.79 7.10
CA ILE A 28 4.50 2.63 7.35
C ILE A 28 5.07 1.32 6.81
N ALA A 29 4.23 0.30 6.63
CA ALA A 29 4.63 -0.92 5.96
C ALA A 29 3.42 -1.58 5.29
N HIS A 30 3.66 -2.21 4.16
CA HIS A 30 2.70 -3.02 3.42
C HIS A 30 3.39 -4.33 3.05
N SER A 31 2.74 -5.47 3.29
CA SER A 31 3.27 -6.79 2.93
C SER A 31 2.53 -7.37 1.74
N SER A 32 3.19 -8.28 1.03
CA SER A 32 2.63 -9.03 -0.10
C SER A 32 1.38 -9.87 0.28
N TRP A 33 1.14 -10.08 1.57
CA TRP A 33 -0.05 -10.79 2.09
C TRP A 33 -1.19 -9.84 2.52
N GLY A 34 -1.10 -8.54 2.20
CA GLY A 34 -2.12 -7.55 2.54
C GLY A 34 -2.06 -7.05 3.99
N ILE A 35 -0.94 -7.24 4.69
CA ILE A 35 -0.76 -6.70 6.05
C ILE A 35 -0.31 -5.25 5.95
N CYS A 36 -1.14 -4.34 6.45
CA CYS A 36 -0.84 -2.92 6.51
C CYS A 36 -0.48 -2.49 7.95
N THR A 37 0.66 -1.84 8.12
CA THR A 37 1.02 -1.24 9.41
C THR A 37 0.85 0.27 9.33
N PHE A 38 0.14 0.83 10.31
CA PHE A 38 -0.16 2.26 10.37
C PHE A 38 0.40 2.90 11.64
N ARG A 39 0.73 4.20 11.55
CA ARG A 39 1.07 5.07 12.68
C ARG A 39 0.12 6.26 12.71
N LYS A 40 -0.22 6.80 13.88
CA LYS A 40 -0.96 8.08 13.96
C LYS A 40 -0.09 9.22 13.43
N THR A 41 -0.68 10.13 12.68
CA THR A 41 -0.03 11.30 12.12
C THR A 41 -1.04 12.45 11.98
N GLU A 42 -0.55 13.68 12.03
CA GLU A 42 -1.35 14.87 11.73
C GLU A 42 -1.15 15.34 10.27
N LYS A 43 -0.20 14.74 9.56
CA LYS A 43 0.09 15.04 8.16
C LYS A 43 -0.88 14.30 7.25
N LYS A 44 -1.35 14.98 6.21
CA LYS A 44 -2.17 14.37 5.16
C LYS A 44 -1.28 13.62 4.19
N TYR A 45 -1.57 12.35 3.98
CA TYR A 45 -0.91 11.49 3.00
C TYR A 45 -1.94 10.92 2.04
N VAL A 46 -1.49 10.61 0.82
CA VAL A 46 -2.23 9.82 -0.16
C VAL A 46 -1.33 8.67 -0.59
N THR A 47 -1.84 7.45 -0.52
CA THR A 47 -1.16 6.27 -1.03
C THR A 47 -1.72 5.94 -2.41
N ARG A 48 -0.82 5.59 -3.33
CA ARG A 48 -1.15 5.04 -4.63
C ARG A 48 -0.51 3.67 -4.77
N ILE A 49 -1.30 2.66 -5.11
CA ILE A 49 -0.84 1.30 -5.37
C ILE A 49 -0.51 1.20 -6.85
N ASP A 50 0.74 0.86 -7.16
CA ASP A 50 1.16 0.53 -8.52
C ASP A 50 1.04 -0.98 -8.73
N TYR A 51 -0.05 -1.40 -9.36
CA TYR A 51 -0.29 -2.81 -9.69
C TYR A 51 0.10 -3.09 -11.15
N ARG A 52 1.16 -3.86 -11.35
CA ARG A 52 1.65 -4.25 -12.68
C ARG A 52 1.79 -5.77 -12.78
N SER A 53 1.41 -6.32 -13.92
CA SER A 53 1.72 -7.71 -14.28
C SER A 53 3.11 -7.73 -14.91
N LEU A 54 4.15 -7.94 -14.10
CA LEU A 54 5.54 -8.02 -14.54
C LEU A 54 6.01 -9.47 -14.48
N ASN A 55 6.73 -9.91 -15.52
CA ASN A 55 7.54 -11.12 -15.41
C ASN A 55 8.79 -10.86 -14.55
N LYS A 56 9.53 -11.91 -14.17
CA LYS A 56 10.68 -11.77 -13.26
C LYS A 56 11.74 -10.79 -13.76
N LYS A 57 12.07 -10.82 -15.05
CA LYS A 57 13.05 -9.90 -15.65
C LYS A 57 12.56 -8.46 -15.59
N GLN A 58 11.30 -8.23 -15.95
CA GLN A 58 10.67 -6.90 -15.88
C GLN A 58 10.57 -6.38 -14.45
N TYR A 59 10.34 -7.26 -13.48
CA TYR A 59 10.32 -6.92 -12.06
C TYR A 59 11.72 -6.51 -11.57
N ASP A 60 12.74 -7.29 -11.87
CA ASP A 60 14.13 -7.00 -11.49
C ASP A 60 14.60 -5.68 -12.13
N GLU A 61 14.26 -5.43 -13.40
CA GLU A 61 14.52 -4.16 -14.09
C GLU A 61 13.76 -2.99 -13.44
N TYR A 62 12.49 -3.18 -13.08
CA TYR A 62 11.67 -2.16 -12.43
C TYR A 62 12.24 -1.74 -11.07
N ILE A 63 12.66 -2.72 -10.26
CA ILE A 63 13.28 -2.49 -8.94
C ILE A 63 14.68 -1.88 -9.09
N ALA A 64 15.44 -2.20 -10.13
CA ALA A 64 16.74 -1.57 -10.35
C ALA A 64 16.64 -0.08 -10.72
N LEU A 65 15.48 0.38 -11.19
CA LEU A 65 15.23 1.75 -11.63
C LEU A 65 14.57 2.66 -10.57
N HIS A 66 14.12 2.12 -9.43
CA HIS A 66 13.39 2.85 -8.38
C HIS A 66 14.00 2.60 -6.99
#